data_AF-A0A0H3J961-F1
#
_entry.id   AF-A0A0H3J961-F1
#
_cell.length_a   1.000
_cell.length_b   1.000
_cell.length_c   1.000
_cell.angle_alpha   90.00
_cell.angle_beta   90.00
_cell.angle_gamma   90.00
#
_symmetry.space_group_name_H-M   'P 1'
#
loop_
_entity.id
_entity.type
_entity.pdbx_description
1 polymer ?
#
loop_
_entity_poly.entity_id
_entity_poly.type
_entity_poly.pdbx_seq_one_letter_code
_entity_poly.pdbx_strand_id
1 'polypeptide(L)'
;MSAYSKIILIGQESKDGLEDIYVEILQGEGEKRWYEAKYDEEKINRMGNITSIIPIDRADNNSILDACIAFAPKLFEDCPSMEQVKSEIGDINMIDFSAGEHIPKSWNKLRNEAKEKLKNIHIYEADIKRCKVFDEKPIYSLS
;
A
#
# COMPACT_ATOMS: atom_id res chain seq x y z
N MET A 1 -6.68 -17.52 8.98
CA MET A 1 -5.58 -16.81 9.69
C MET A 1 -5.11 -15.70 8.77
N SER A 2 -5.02 -14.48 9.26
CA SER A 2 -4.52 -13.34 8.50
C SER A 2 -3.01 -13.18 8.69
N ALA A 3 -2.29 -12.81 7.63
CA ALA A 3 -0.86 -12.54 7.69
C ALA A 3 -0.43 -11.59 6.57
N TYR A 4 0.61 -10.79 6.81
CA TYR A 4 1.27 -10.05 5.73
C TYR A 4 2.05 -11.01 4.84
N SER A 5 1.90 -10.87 3.52
CA SER A 5 2.55 -11.70 2.51
C SER A 5 3.59 -10.94 1.69
N LYS A 6 3.40 -9.63 1.50
CA LYS A 6 4.34 -8.77 0.78
C LYS A 6 4.48 -7.41 1.47
N ILE A 7 5.63 -6.78 1.23
CA ILE A 7 5.86 -5.36 1.44
C ILE A 7 6.18 -4.72 0.10
N ILE A 8 5.64 -3.53 -0.12
CA ILE A 8 5.90 -2.68 -1.28
C ILE A 8 6.58 -1.41 -0.74
N LEU A 9 7.73 -1.08 -1.28
CA LEU A 9 8.57 0.04 -0.82
C LEU A 9 8.56 1.13 -1.88
N ILE A 10 8.35 2.37 -1.43
CA ILE A 10 8.39 3.56 -2.27
C ILE A 10 9.40 4.54 -1.66
N GLY A 11 10.35 4.98 -2.48
CA GLY A 11 11.47 5.82 -2.07
C GLY A 11 12.09 6.54 -3.26
N GLN A 12 13.20 7.22 -3.01
CA GLN A 12 14.00 7.85 -4.04
C GLN A 12 14.89 6.82 -4.74
N GLU A 13 14.97 6.87 -6.07
CA GLU A 13 15.96 6.08 -6.81
C GLU A 13 17.37 6.42 -6.37
N SER A 14 18.19 5.38 -6.15
CA SER A 14 19.61 5.54 -5.92
C SER A 14 20.43 4.54 -6.73
N LYS A 15 21.75 4.71 -6.70
CA LYS A 15 22.69 3.80 -7.37
C LYS A 15 22.54 2.35 -6.90
N ASP A 16 22.15 2.14 -5.65
CA ASP A 16 22.03 0.82 -5.04
C ASP A 16 20.57 0.30 -5.02
N GLY A 17 19.66 1.03 -5.68
CA GLY A 17 18.27 0.65 -5.89
C GLY A 17 17.29 1.70 -5.36
N LEU A 18 17.09 1.73 -4.04
CA LEU A 18 16.13 2.61 -3.38
C LEU A 18 16.74 3.18 -2.10
N GLU A 19 16.72 4.50 -1.96
CA GLU A 19 17.06 5.25 -0.75
C GLU A 19 15.87 6.09 -0.28
N ASP A 20 15.98 6.66 0.92
CA ASP A 20 14.96 7.56 1.50
C ASP A 20 13.53 7.01 1.37
N ILE A 21 13.32 5.78 1.85
CA ILE A 21 11.99 5.14 1.85
C ILE A 21 11.05 6.01 2.67
N TYR A 22 10.00 6.52 2.03
CA TYR A 22 9.01 7.38 2.66
C TYR A 22 7.64 6.70 2.79
N VAL A 23 7.38 5.61 2.05
CA VAL A 23 6.17 4.76 2.23
C VAL A 23 6.55 3.30 2.18
N GLU A 24 6.01 2.54 3.14
CA GLU A 24 5.96 1.09 3.12
C GLU A 24 4.50 0.64 3.08
N ILE A 25 4.10 -0.08 2.03
CA ILE A 25 2.75 -0.64 1.91
C ILE A 25 2.81 -2.13 2.20
N LEU A 26 2.14 -2.58 3.25
CA LEU A 26 2.01 -3.98 3.61
C LEU A 26 0.79 -4.58 2.92
N GLN A 27 1.02 -5.66 2.17
CA GLN A 27 -0.06 -6.48 1.62
C GLN A 27 -0.38 -7.62 2.60
N GLY A 28 -1.61 -7.62 3.10
CA GLY A 28 -2.17 -8.66 3.95
C GLY A 28 -2.99 -9.68 3.18
N GLU A 29 -2.98 -10.92 3.65
CA GLU A 29 -3.78 -12.03 3.14
C GLU A 29 -4.66 -12.61 4.25
N GLY A 30 -5.96 -12.68 4.01
CA GLY A 30 -6.96 -13.24 4.93
C GLY A 30 -8.14 -13.80 4.14
N GLU A 31 -9.36 -13.53 4.59
CA GLU A 31 -10.56 -13.79 3.78
C GLU A 31 -10.48 -12.99 2.47
N LYS A 32 -10.19 -11.69 2.58
CA LYS A 32 -9.82 -10.82 1.47
C LYS A 32 -8.33 -10.46 1.55
N ARG A 33 -7.76 -10.03 0.41
CA ARG A 33 -6.49 -9.28 0.42
C ARG A 33 -6.77 -7.87 0.93
N TRP A 34 -5.82 -7.25 1.60
CA TRP A 34 -5.87 -5.83 1.92
C TRP A 34 -4.48 -5.20 1.85
N TYR A 35 -4.45 -3.88 1.72
CA TYR A 35 -3.24 -3.06 1.79
C TYR A 35 -3.38 -2.07 2.93
N GLU A 36 -2.30 -1.89 3.68
CA GLU A 36 -2.13 -0.89 4.72
C GLU A 36 -0.77 -0.24 4.53
N ALA A 37 -0.61 1.02 4.92
CA ALA A 37 0.68 1.68 4.82
C ALA A 37 1.24 2.08 6.19
N LYS A 38 2.57 2.01 6.27
CA LYS A 38 3.42 2.66 7.27
C LYS A 38 4.17 3.77 6.54
N TYR A 39 4.26 4.94 7.16
CA TYR A 39 4.86 6.12 6.55
C TYR A 39 5.70 6.88 7.56
N ASP A 40 6.70 7.56 7.02
CA ASP A 40 7.36 8.67 7.68
C ASP A 40 6.43 9.89 7.56
N GLU A 41 5.71 10.21 8.65
CA GLU A 41 4.71 11.29 8.69
C GLU A 41 5.32 12.67 8.35
N GLU A 42 6.64 12.84 8.46
CA GLU A 42 7.31 14.08 8.07
C GLU A 42 7.46 14.23 6.55
N LYS A 43 7.44 13.11 5.79
CA LYS A 43 7.72 13.08 4.34
C LYS A 43 6.46 12.95 3.50
N ILE A 44 5.47 12.20 3.97
CA ILE A 44 4.24 11.96 3.22
C ILE A 44 3.02 11.89 4.13
N ASN A 45 1.88 12.34 3.60
CA ASN A 45 0.57 12.19 4.23
C ASN A 45 -0.33 11.32 3.36
N ARG A 46 -1.07 10.41 4.00
CA ARG A 46 -2.14 9.63 3.36
C ARG A 46 -3.27 10.53 2.85
N MET A 47 -4.08 10.00 1.95
CA MET A 47 -5.26 10.69 1.44
C MET A 47 -6.38 10.68 2.49
N GLY A 48 -6.56 11.80 3.20
CA GLY A 48 -7.53 11.90 4.29
C GLY A 48 -7.21 10.93 5.44
N ASN A 49 -8.22 10.17 5.89
CA ASN A 49 -8.07 9.20 6.97
C ASN A 49 -7.89 7.75 6.49
N ILE A 50 -7.63 7.52 5.20
CA ILE A 50 -7.54 6.17 4.64
C ILE A 50 -6.38 5.39 5.29
N THR A 51 -6.74 4.30 5.97
CA THR A 51 -5.82 3.37 6.62
C THR A 51 -5.69 2.06 5.86
N SER A 52 -6.70 1.68 5.09
CA SER A 52 -6.70 0.42 4.34
C SER A 52 -7.40 0.51 2.97
N ILE A 53 -6.94 -0.33 2.05
CA ILE A 53 -7.52 -0.54 0.71
C ILE A 53 -7.77 -2.04 0.53
N ILE A 54 -8.97 -2.43 0.14
CA ILE A 54 -9.29 -3.82 -0.25
C ILE A 54 -9.46 -3.83 -1.77
N PRO A 55 -8.59 -4.53 -2.53
CA PRO A 55 -8.69 -4.60 -3.99
C PRO A 55 -9.95 -5.39 -4.41
N ILE A 56 -10.32 -5.30 -5.68
CA ILE A 56 -11.46 -6.05 -6.23
C ILE A 56 -11.29 -7.55 -5.98
N ASP A 57 -10.09 -8.06 -6.30
CA ASP A 57 -9.69 -9.43 -6.05
C ASP A 57 -8.15 -9.56 -5.98
N ARG A 58 -7.66 -10.80 -5.86
CA ARG A 58 -6.22 -11.11 -5.74
C ARG A 58 -5.44 -10.94 -7.05
N ALA A 59 -6.11 -10.86 -8.19
CA ALA A 59 -5.53 -10.72 -9.53
C ALA A 59 -5.71 -9.31 -10.11
N ASP A 60 -6.28 -8.37 -9.35
CA ASP A 60 -6.48 -6.99 -9.79
C ASP A 60 -5.14 -6.28 -10.05
N ASN A 61 -4.88 -6.00 -11.32
CA ASN A 61 -3.68 -5.31 -11.78
C ASN A 61 -3.60 -3.85 -11.32
N ASN A 62 -4.70 -3.25 -10.84
CA ASN A 62 -4.71 -1.89 -10.32
C ASN A 62 -4.48 -1.82 -8.81
N SER A 63 -4.49 -2.96 -8.11
CA SER A 63 -4.44 -3.02 -6.65
C SER A 63 -3.27 -2.23 -6.03
N ILE A 64 -2.06 -2.37 -6.59
CA ILE A 64 -0.88 -1.63 -6.15
C ILE A 64 -1.01 -0.13 -6.48
N LEU A 65 -1.51 0.21 -7.67
CA LEU A 65 -1.74 1.60 -8.05
C LEU A 65 -2.74 2.28 -7.12
N ASP A 66 -3.84 1.63 -6.80
CA ASP A 66 -4.86 2.16 -5.89
C ASP A 66 -4.29 2.37 -4.49
N ALA A 67 -3.48 1.43 -4.00
CA ALA A 67 -2.77 1.58 -2.74
C ALA A 67 -1.77 2.75 -2.78
N CYS A 68 -1.01 2.92 -3.86
CA CYS A 68 -0.10 4.05 -4.03
C CYS A 68 -0.85 5.39 -4.04
N ILE A 69 -1.99 5.48 -4.76
CA ILE A 69 -2.80 6.70 -4.78
C ILE A 69 -3.28 7.05 -3.37
N ALA A 70 -3.83 6.07 -2.64
CA ALA A 70 -4.36 6.27 -1.30
C ALA A 70 -3.28 6.64 -0.26
N PHE A 71 -2.14 5.96 -0.29
CA PHE A 71 -1.12 6.06 0.76
C PHE A 71 0.04 7.00 0.42
N ALA A 72 0.23 7.34 -0.86
CA ALA A 72 1.25 8.27 -1.33
C ALA A 72 0.67 9.33 -2.29
N PRO A 73 -0.42 10.04 -1.93
CA PRO A 73 -1.15 10.93 -2.83
C PRO A 73 -0.30 12.07 -3.39
N LYS A 74 0.76 12.51 -2.67
CA LYS A 74 1.68 13.55 -3.12
C LYS A 74 2.37 13.20 -4.45
N LEU A 75 2.60 11.91 -4.72
CA LEU A 75 3.20 11.46 -5.99
C LEU A 75 2.27 11.67 -7.19
N PHE A 76 0.99 11.93 -6.93
CA PHE A 76 -0.07 12.08 -7.92
C PHE A 76 -0.78 13.44 -7.78
N GLU A 77 -0.17 14.41 -7.10
CA GLU A 77 -0.80 15.71 -6.83
C GLU A 77 -1.13 16.51 -8.10
N ASP A 78 -0.34 16.30 -9.17
CA ASP A 78 -0.58 16.90 -10.49
C ASP A 78 -1.77 16.29 -11.24
N CYS A 79 -2.34 15.17 -10.77
CA CYS A 79 -3.48 14.55 -11.44
C CYS A 79 -4.71 15.47 -11.31
N PRO A 80 -5.35 15.91 -12.42
CA PRO A 80 -6.45 16.86 -12.39
C PRO A 80 -7.63 16.46 -11.50
N SER A 81 -7.87 15.16 -11.34
CA SER A 81 -8.97 14.63 -10.51
C SER A 81 -8.60 14.42 -9.04
N MET A 82 -7.35 14.67 -8.63
CA MET A 82 -6.86 14.43 -7.27
C MET A 82 -7.66 15.22 -6.23
N GLU A 83 -7.82 16.52 -6.41
CA GLU A 83 -8.54 17.37 -5.46
C GLU A 83 -10.02 16.99 -5.34
N GLN A 84 -10.63 16.58 -6.45
CA GLN A 84 -12.00 16.07 -6.43
C GLN A 84 -12.11 14.77 -5.64
N VAL A 85 -11.18 13.82 -5.84
CA VAL A 85 -11.15 12.56 -5.08
C VAL A 85 -10.94 12.82 -3.58
N LYS A 86 -10.02 13.72 -3.20
CA LYS A 86 -9.82 14.13 -1.80
C LYS A 86 -11.11 14.65 -1.18
N SER A 87 -11.85 15.48 -1.91
CA SER A 87 -13.15 16.00 -1.44
C SER A 87 -14.23 14.92 -1.32
N GLU A 88 -14.21 13.89 -2.16
CA GLU A 88 -15.19 12.80 -2.15
C GLU A 88 -14.93 11.77 -1.03
N ILE A 89 -13.68 11.65 -0.55
CA ILE A 89 -13.29 10.73 0.52
C ILE A 89 -13.83 11.16 1.88
N GLY A 90 -13.77 12.46 2.21
CA GLY A 90 -14.15 12.95 3.52
C GLY A 90 -13.42 12.22 4.66
N ASP A 91 -14.18 11.64 5.60
CA ASP A 91 -13.65 10.96 6.80
C ASP A 91 -13.60 9.42 6.67
N ILE A 92 -13.61 8.90 5.44
CA ILE A 92 -13.54 7.46 5.20
C ILE A 92 -12.15 6.91 5.60
N ASN A 93 -12.16 5.79 6.31
CA ASN A 93 -10.94 5.11 6.77
C ASN A 93 -10.52 3.92 5.88
N MET A 94 -11.42 3.42 5.02
CA MET A 94 -11.20 2.24 4.19
C MET A 94 -11.97 2.37 2.87
N ILE A 95 -11.33 1.99 1.77
CA ILE A 95 -12.00 1.80 0.48
C ILE A 95 -12.04 0.29 0.18
N ASP A 96 -13.24 -0.26 -0.05
CA ASP A 96 -13.43 -1.67 -0.41
C ASP A 96 -13.93 -1.81 -1.85
N PHE A 97 -12.98 -2.05 -2.76
CA PHE A 97 -13.29 -2.27 -4.17
C PHE A 97 -14.00 -3.60 -4.43
N SER A 98 -13.81 -4.61 -3.57
CA SER A 98 -14.49 -5.90 -3.71
C SER A 98 -15.98 -5.81 -3.40
N ALA A 99 -16.37 -4.94 -2.45
CA ALA A 99 -17.76 -4.71 -2.07
C ALA A 99 -18.39 -3.53 -2.83
N GLY A 100 -17.60 -2.71 -3.53
CA GLY A 100 -18.09 -1.48 -4.15
C GLY A 100 -18.35 -0.36 -3.13
N GLU A 101 -17.76 -0.45 -1.93
CA GLU A 101 -18.05 0.44 -0.81
C GLU A 101 -16.99 1.53 -0.69
N HIS A 102 -17.45 2.74 -0.37
CA HIS A 102 -16.59 3.89 -0.08
C HIS A 102 -15.65 4.31 -1.22
N ILE A 103 -15.95 3.91 -2.46
CA ILE A 103 -15.17 4.29 -3.65
C ILE A 103 -15.61 5.69 -4.11
N PRO A 104 -14.70 6.68 -4.14
CA PRO A 104 -14.98 7.99 -4.73
C PRO A 104 -15.44 7.86 -6.19
N LYS A 105 -16.45 8.63 -6.59
CA LYS A 105 -17.00 8.61 -7.96
C LYS A 105 -15.94 8.92 -9.00
N SER A 106 -14.99 9.77 -8.64
CA SER A 106 -13.90 10.22 -9.50
C SER A 106 -12.68 9.31 -9.47
N TRP A 107 -12.69 8.23 -8.67
CA TRP A 107 -11.54 7.36 -8.49
C TRP A 107 -11.04 6.74 -9.80
N ASN A 108 -11.95 6.24 -10.65
CA ASN A 108 -11.56 5.65 -11.93
C ASN A 108 -10.88 6.66 -12.87
N LYS A 109 -11.27 7.93 -12.79
CA LYS A 109 -10.61 9.00 -13.56
C LYS A 109 -9.20 9.22 -13.03
N LEU A 110 -9.04 9.33 -11.71
CA LEU A 110 -7.73 9.47 -11.05
C LEU A 110 -6.81 8.29 -11.35
N ARG A 111 -7.33 7.07 -11.26
CA ARG A 111 -6.61 5.85 -11.60
C ARG A 111 -6.03 5.91 -13.02
N ASN A 112 -6.81 6.39 -14.00
CA ASN A 112 -6.32 6.50 -15.37
C ASN A 112 -5.26 7.59 -15.54
N GLU A 113 -5.40 8.73 -14.87
CA GLU A 113 -4.40 9.81 -14.86
C GLU A 113 -3.08 9.35 -14.20
N ALA A 114 -3.18 8.60 -13.10
CA ALA A 114 -2.06 8.14 -12.30
C ALA A 114 -1.24 7.00 -12.95
N LYS A 115 -1.83 6.20 -13.84
CA LYS A 115 -1.13 5.09 -14.54
C LYS A 115 0.15 5.54 -15.24
N GLU A 116 0.14 6.70 -15.88
CA GLU A 116 1.32 7.20 -16.58
C GLU A 116 2.39 7.70 -15.60
N LYS A 117 1.97 8.29 -14.47
CA LYS A 117 2.89 8.75 -13.42
C LYS A 117 3.58 7.59 -12.72
N LEU A 118 2.86 6.48 -12.48
CA LEU A 118 3.39 5.29 -11.81
C LEU A 118 4.62 4.71 -12.53
N LYS A 119 4.72 4.84 -13.86
CA LYS A 119 5.87 4.35 -14.63
C LYS A 119 7.19 5.00 -14.24
N ASN A 120 7.15 6.20 -13.66
CA ASN A 120 8.31 6.96 -13.23
C ASN A 120 8.52 6.90 -11.71
N ILE A 121 7.71 6.12 -10.99
CA ILE A 121 7.83 5.92 -9.55
C ILE A 121 8.55 4.60 -9.31
N HIS A 122 9.58 4.64 -8.47
CA HIS A 122 10.40 3.48 -8.18
C HIS A 122 9.79 2.70 -7.06
N ILE A 123 9.24 1.55 -7.41
CA ILE A 123 8.49 0.68 -6.52
C ILE A 123 9.20 -0.66 -6.49
N TYR A 124 9.58 -1.08 -5.29
CA TYR A 124 10.13 -2.41 -5.03
C TYR A 124 9.10 -3.24 -4.29
N GLU A 125 9.05 -4.55 -4.58
CA GLU A 125 8.28 -5.50 -3.79
C GLU A 125 9.18 -6.58 -3.21
N ALA A 126 8.83 -7.06 -2.02
CA ALA A 126 9.48 -8.20 -1.38
C ALA A 126 8.44 -9.10 -0.67
N ASP A 127 8.67 -10.40 -0.74
CA ASP A 127 7.87 -11.37 0.00
C ASP A 127 8.21 -11.34 1.50
N ILE A 128 7.18 -11.33 2.35
CA ILE A 128 7.32 -11.44 3.79
C ILE A 128 7.23 -12.91 4.19
N LYS A 129 8.23 -13.39 4.93
CA LYS A 129 8.26 -14.74 5.50
C LYS A 129 8.47 -14.66 7.00
N ARG A 130 7.67 -15.44 7.74
CA ARG A 130 7.85 -15.56 9.19
C ARG A 130 9.16 -16.29 9.49
N CYS A 131 10.09 -15.63 10.17
CA CYS A 131 11.29 -16.26 10.71
C CYS A 131 11.00 -16.88 12.08
N LYS A 132 11.51 -18.09 12.32
CA LYS A 132 11.67 -18.65 13.67
C LYS A 132 13.14 -18.48 14.04
N VAL A 133 13.43 -17.60 15.00
CA VAL A 133 14.83 -17.23 15.31
C VAL A 133 15.44 -18.15 16.37
N PHE A 134 14.62 -18.86 17.17
CA PHE A 134 15.11 -19.83 18.16
C PHE A 134 14.09 -20.97 18.34
N ASP A 135 14.36 -22.14 17.75
CA ASP A 135 13.86 -23.41 18.31
C ASP A 135 14.95 -23.85 19.30
N GLU A 136 14.85 -23.42 20.56
CA GLU A 136 15.70 -23.96 21.63
C GLU A 136 15.41 -25.46 21.75
N LYS A 137 16.32 -26.31 21.27
CA LYS A 137 16.32 -27.70 21.71
C LYS A 137 16.62 -27.69 23.22
N PRO A 138 15.80 -28.30 24.08
CA PRO A 138 16.21 -28.52 25.45
C PRO A 138 17.49 -29.35 25.42
N ILE A 139 18.56 -28.78 25.98
CA ILE A 139 19.76 -29.52 26.34
C ILE A 139 19.29 -30.48 27.44
N TYR A 140 18.89 -31.69 27.07
CA TYR A 140 18.72 -32.73 28.06
C TYR A 140 20.09 -32.99 28.69
N SER A 141 20.18 -32.66 29.97
CA SER A 141 21.28 -32.93 30.86
C SER A 141 21.62 -34.41 30.84
N LEU A 142 22.85 -34.74 30.46
CA LEU A 142 23.47 -36.01 30.86
C LEU A 142 23.74 -35.90 32.36
N SER A 143 22.89 -36.57 33.15
CA SER A 143 23.20 -36.97 34.52
C SER A 143 22.99 -38.47 34.62
#